data_AF-A0A8T7KWC6-F1
#
_entry.id   AF-A0A8T7KWC6-F1
#
_cell.length_a   1.000
_cell.length_b   1.000
_cell.length_c   1.000
_cell.angle_alpha   90.00
_cell.angle_beta   90.00
_cell.angle_gamma   90.00
#
_symmetry.space_group_name_H-M   'P 1'
#
loop_
_entity.id
_entity.type
_entity.pdbx_description
1 polymer ?
#
loop_
_entity_poly.entity_id
_entity_poly.type
_entity_poly.pdbx_seq_one_letter_code
_entity_poly.pdbx_strand_id
1 'polypeptide(L)' 'MWLVTGTTGHIGNVLVRKLIGRGEKVRALILPGESVESISGLEVEAVEGDVLNLDSLFKSFQGIR' A
#
# COMPACT_ATOMS: atom_id res chain seq x y z
N MET A 1 -9.08 -1.61 -7.72
CA MET A 1 -8.28 -1.68 -6.48
C MET A 1 -6.97 -0.99 -6.78
N TRP A 2 -6.57 -0.04 -5.93
CA TRP A 2 -5.34 0.72 -6.11
C TRP A 2 -4.20 0.05 -5.36
N LEU A 3 -3.11 -0.25 -6.05
CA LEU A 3 -1.83 -0.57 -5.40
C LEU A 3 -1.08 0.74 -5.17
N VAL A 4 -0.70 1.02 -3.92
CA VAL A 4 0.07 2.21 -3.55
C VAL A 4 1.41 1.77 -2.98
N THR A 5 2.50 2.27 -3.54
CA THR A 5 3.87 2.10 -3.01
C THR A 5 4.24 3.26 -2.10
N GLY A 6 5.22 3.08 -1.21
CA GLY A 6 5.62 4.12 -0.26
C GLY A 6 4.47 4.58 0.64
N THR A 7 3.58 3.64 0.97
CA THR A 7 2.29 3.89 1.63
C THR A 7 2.44 4.54 3.00
N THR A 8 3.51 4.20 3.70
CA THR A 8 3.88 4.65 5.05
C THR A 8 4.52 6.05 5.06
N GLY A 9 5.05 6.50 3.91
CA GLY A 9 5.72 7.79 3.75
C GLY A 9 4.76 8.97 3.70
N HIS A 10 5.31 10.19 3.75
CA HIS A 10 4.56 11.45 3.85
C HIS A 10 3.45 11.62 2.81
N ILE A 11 3.71 11.26 1.55
CA ILE A 11 2.74 11.41 0.46
C ILE A 11 1.81 10.20 0.39
N GLY A 12 2.37 8.99 0.52
CA GLY A 12 1.61 7.74 0.40
C GLY A 12 0.47 7.66 1.41
N ASN A 13 0.72 8.01 2.67
CA ASN A 13 -0.32 7.89 3.71
C ASN A 13 -1.49 8.86 3.46
N VAL A 14 -1.20 10.06 2.96
CA VAL A 14 -2.23 11.05 2.60
C VAL A 14 -3.03 10.58 1.39
N LEU A 15 -2.36 10.00 0.38
CA LEU A 15 -3.01 9.42 -0.79
C LEU A 15 -3.96 8.29 -0.40
N VAL A 16 -3.51 7.35 0.43
CA VAL A 16 -4.34 6.23 0.92
C VAL A 16 -5.58 6.73 1.65
N ARG A 17 -5.43 7.70 2.57
CA ARG A 17 -6.57 8.30 3.28
C ARG A 17 -7.57 8.95 2.32
N LYS A 18 -7.10 9.63 1.27
CA LYS A 18 -7.95 10.23 0.23
C LYS A 18 -8.66 9.19 -0.62
N LEU A 19 -8.00 8.09 -0.98
CA LEU A 19 -8.60 6.99 -1.75
C LEU A 19 -9.70 6.31 -0.93
N ILE A 20 -9.42 5.94 0.32
CA ILE A 20 -10.41 5.34 1.23
C ILE A 20 -11.59 6.28 1.45
N GLY A 21 -11.33 7.58 1.66
CA GLY A 21 -12.40 8.59 1.81
C GLY A 21 -13.29 8.74 0.57
N ARG A 22 -12.88 8.23 -0.59
CA ARG A 22 -13.68 8.16 -1.82
C ARG A 22 -14.41 6.82 -2.00
N GLY A 23 -14.27 5.89 -1.06
CA GLY A 23 -14.82 4.54 -1.15
C GLY A 23 -13.99 3.58 -2.02
N GLU A 24 -12.75 3.95 -2.34
CA GLU A 24 -11.86 3.11 -3.14
C GLU A 24 -11.18 2.03 -2.29
N LYS A 25 -10.97 0.85 -2.86
CA LYS A 25 -10.19 -0.23 -2.23
C LYS A 25 -8.70 -0.02 -2.48
N VAL A 26 -7.90 -0.09 -1.43
CA VAL A 26 -6.45 0.13 -1.47
C VAL A 26 -5.69 -1.10 -0.97
N ARG A 27 -4.66 -1.47 -1.74
CA ARG A 27 -3.58 -2.36 -1.33
C ARG A 27 -2.33 -1.53 -1.09
N ALA A 28 -1.78 -1.63 0.11
CA ALA A 28 -0.57 -0.95 0.54
C ALA A 28 0.65 -1.87 0.36
N LEU A 29 1.61 -1.46 -0.46
CA LEU A 29 2.90 -2.14 -0.54
C LEU A 29 3.82 -1.58 0.56
N ILE A 30 4.15 -2.43 1.53
CA ILE A 30 4.97 -2.09 2.70
C ILE A 30 6.38 -2.65 2.49
N LEU A 31 7.41 -1.81 2.67
CA LEU A 31 8.78 -2.30 2.61
C LEU A 31 9.03 -3.23 3.82
N PRO A 32 9.69 -4.39 3.67
CA PRO A 32 9.95 -5.28 4.81
C PRO A 32 10.69 -4.55 5.95
N GLY A 33 10.19 -4.67 7.18
CA GLY A 33 10.69 -3.91 8.35
C GLY A 33 10.16 -2.47 8.45
N GLU A 34 9.36 -2.05 7.48
CA GLU A 34 8.48 -0.89 7.42
C GLU A 34 7.63 -0.67 8.68
N SER A 35 7.73 0.46 9.39
CA SER A 35 6.69 0.84 10.38
C SER A 35 5.37 1.18 9.67
N VAL A 36 4.25 0.65 10.17
CA VAL A 36 2.91 0.87 9.58
C VAL A 36 2.06 1.86 10.38
N GLU A 37 2.61 2.51 11.40
CA GLU A 37 1.86 3.40 12.29
C GLU A 37 1.11 4.51 11.54
N SER A 38 1.68 5.07 10.47
CA SER A 38 1.07 6.17 9.70
C SER A 38 -0.20 5.79 8.94
N ILE A 39 -0.44 4.49 8.75
CA ILE A 39 -1.64 3.93 8.10
C ILE A 39 -2.44 3.02 9.05
N SER A 40 -2.08 2.98 10.34
CA SER A 40 -2.79 2.19 11.35
C SER A 40 -4.26 2.61 11.45
N GLY A 41 -5.15 1.63 11.56
CA GLY A 41 -6.61 1.82 11.61
C GLY A 41 -7.27 2.15 10.27
N LEU A 42 -6.53 2.19 9.16
CA LEU A 42 -7.10 2.31 7.82
C LEU A 42 -7.50 0.93 7.27
N GLU A 43 -8.63 0.88 6.57
CA GLU A 43 -9.10 -0.33 5.88
C GLU A 43 -8.32 -0.52 4.57
N VAL A 44 -7.14 -1.13 4.68
CA VAL A 44 -6.26 -1.44 3.54
C VAL A 44 -5.83 -2.89 3.56
N GLU A 45 -5.58 -3.45 2.37
CA GLU A 45 -4.87 -4.72 2.24
C GLU A 45 -3.36 -4.46 2.32
N ALA A 46 -2.70 -4.85 3.41
CA ALA A 46 -1.25 -4.71 3.55
C ALA A 46 -0.53 -5.91 2.91
N VAL A 47 0.44 -5.63 2.04
CA VAL A 47 1.29 -6.65 1.40
C VAL A 47 2.73 -6.19 1.49
N GLU A 48 3.62 -7.04 2.00
CA GLU A 48 5.05 -6.75 2.01
C GLU A 48 5.65 -6.91 0.61
N GLY A 49 6.57 -6.01 0.24
CA GLY A 49 7.38 -6.13 -0.96
C GLY A 49 8.30 -4.93 -1.16
N ASP A 50 9.28 -5.11 -2.04
CA ASP A 50 10.28 -4.12 -2.38
C ASP A 50 10.20 -3.84 -3.89
N VAL A 51 10.05 -2.57 -4.27
CA VAL A 51 9.99 -2.13 -5.66
C VAL A 51 11.29 -2.40 -6.43
N LEU A 52 12.40 -2.61 -5.73
CA LEU A 52 13.69 -3.00 -6.30
C LEU A 52 13.82 -4.52 -6.47
N ASN A 53 12.91 -5.30 -5.89
CA ASN A 53 12.87 -6.77 -6.00
C ASN A 53 11.62 -7.22 -6.75
N LEU A 54 11.78 -7.49 -8.05
CA LEU A 54 10.69 -7.90 -8.93
C LEU A 54 9.91 -9.13 -8.41
N ASP A 55 10.59 -10.11 -7.83
CA ASP A 55 9.95 -11.34 -7.35
C ASP A 55 9.00 -11.08 -6.18
N SER A 56 9.31 -10.07 -5.36
CA SER A 56 8.44 -9.66 -4.24
C SER A 56 7.15 -8.98 -4.70
N LEU A 57 7.11 -8.46 -5.92
CA LEU A 57 5.98 -7.69 -6.43
C LEU A 57 4.87 -8.57 -6.99
N PHE A 58 5.15 -9.80 -7.44
CA PHE A 58 4.13 -10.62 -8.12
C PHE A 58 2.84 -10.79 -7.34
N LYS A 59 2.92 -10.93 -6.01
CA LYS A 59 1.74 -11.03 -5.13
C LYS A 59 0.97 -9.71 -5.05
N SER A 60 1.66 -8.58 -4.93
CA SER A 60 1.02 -7.27 -4.76
C SER A 60 0.33 -6.77 -6.03
N PHE A 61 0.75 -7.22 -7.21
CA PHE A 61 0.12 -6.87 -8.49
C PHE A 61 -1.08 -7.77 -8.88
N GLN A 62 -1.34 -8.88 -8.19
CA GLN A 62 -2.47 -9.77 -8.53
C GLN A 62 -3.81 -9.04 -8.43
N GLY A 63 -4.58 -9.03 -9.52
CA GLY A 63 -5.92 -8.42 -9.56
C GLY A 63 -5.94 -6.88 -9.53
N ILE A 64 -4.78 -6.24 -9.67
CA ILE A 64 -4.68 -4.79 -9.89
C ILE A 64 -4.96 -4.52 -11.37
N ARG A 65 -5.79 -3.49 -11.66
CA ARG A 65 -6.22 -3.11 -13.01
C ARG A 65 -5.65 -1.76 -13.39
#